data_AF-Q1QKM4-F1
#
_entry.id   AF-Q1QKM4-F1
#
_cell.length_a   1.000
_cell.length_b   1.000
_cell.length_c   1.000
_cell.angle_alpha   90.00
_cell.angle_beta   90.00
_cell.angle_gamma   90.00
#
_symmetry.space_group_name_H-M   'P 1'
#
loop_
_entity.id
_entity.type
_entity.pdbx_description
1 polymer ?
#
loop_
_entity_poly.entity_id
_entity_poly.type
_entity_poly.pdbx_seq_one_letter_code
_entity_poly.pdbx_strand_id
1 'polypeptide(L)'
;MQRLRLKADGRIVEIRDGQEFPLAPPMPVANPASDHVAGFAPTTVSPASLPPATVPEVRDLRQRARLTQIEFAARLGVPVETIRNWEQGKRAPRGPARALLAVIAHAPETVFAALDRHIAG
;
A
#
# COMPACT_ATOMS: atom_id res chain seq x y z
N MET A 1 -18.27 27.92 4.38
CA MET A 1 -17.46 27.10 5.31
C MET A 1 -16.90 25.92 4.53
N GLN A 2 -15.58 25.80 4.41
CA GLN A 2 -14.91 24.75 3.64
C GLN A 2 -14.86 23.45 4.47
N ARG A 3 -15.32 22.32 3.92
CA ARG A 3 -15.26 21.01 4.60
C ARG A 3 -14.63 19.97 3.69
N LEU A 4 -13.69 19.18 4.21
CA LEU A 4 -13.06 18.08 3.48
C LEU A 4 -13.77 16.76 3.82
N ARG A 5 -13.88 15.85 2.85
CA ARG A 5 -14.48 14.52 3.04
C ARG A 5 -13.60 13.43 2.44
N LEU A 6 -13.30 12.41 3.23
CA LEU A 6 -12.64 11.18 2.78
C LEU A 6 -13.69 10.21 2.21
N LYS A 7 -13.46 9.72 1.01
CA LYS A 7 -14.27 8.73 0.31
C LYS A 7 -13.83 7.31 0.65
N ALA A 8 -14.72 6.33 0.41
CA ALA A 8 -14.45 4.91 0.68
C ALA A 8 -13.32 4.30 -0.18
N ASP A 9 -12.96 4.97 -1.28
CA ASP A 9 -11.84 4.63 -2.15
C ASP A 9 -10.52 5.32 -1.74
N GLY A 10 -10.51 6.04 -0.61
CA GLY A 10 -9.35 6.73 -0.08
C GLY A 10 -9.11 8.14 -0.63
N ARG A 11 -9.95 8.65 -1.54
CA ARG A 11 -9.80 10.02 -2.06
C ARG A 11 -10.36 11.07 -1.11
N ILE A 12 -9.68 12.20 -0.98
CA ILE A 12 -10.19 13.36 -0.26
C ILE A 12 -10.84 14.31 -1.27
N VAL A 13 -12.08 14.70 -1.02
CA VAL A 13 -12.82 15.69 -1.82
C VAL A 13 -13.15 16.90 -0.96
N GLU A 14 -13.26 18.05 -1.61
CA GLU A 14 -13.69 19.28 -0.97
C GLU A 14 -15.20 19.46 -1.15
N ILE A 15 -15.91 19.82 -0.09
CA ILE A 15 -17.33 20.15 -0.13
C ILE A 15 -17.48 21.67 -0.06
N ARG A 16 -18.00 22.26 -1.14
CA ARG A 16 -18.36 23.68 -1.26
C ARG A 16 -19.85 23.76 -1.58
N ASP A 17 -20.62 24.41 -0.71
CA ASP A 17 -22.09 24.60 -0.86
C ASP A 17 -22.87 23.31 -1.21
N GLY A 18 -22.47 22.20 -0.61
CA GLY A 18 -23.09 20.88 -0.82
C GLY A 18 -22.65 20.14 -2.08
N GLN A 19 -21.83 20.75 -2.94
CA GLN A 19 -21.23 20.10 -4.10
C GLN A 19 -19.80 19.61 -3.81
N GLU A 20 -19.48 18.43 -4.34
CA GLU A 20 -18.16 17.82 -4.20
C GLU A 20 -17.24 18.26 -5.34
N PHE A 21 -16.09 18.82 -4.98
CA PHE A 21 -15.02 19.19 -5.91
C PHE A 21 -13.79 18.31 -5.66
N PRO A 22 -13.16 17.78 -6.72
CA PRO A 22 -11.89 17.10 -6.57
C PRO A 22 -10.83 18.08 -6.07
N LEU A 23 -10.08 17.70 -5.05
CA LEU A 23 -8.87 18.40 -4.62
C LEU A 23 -7.75 18.10 -5.62
N ALA A 24 -7.90 18.56 -6.86
CA ALA A 24 -6.78 18.61 -7.77
C ALA A 24 -5.88 19.80 -7.38
N PRO A 25 -4.55 19.68 -7.42
CA PRO A 25 -3.71 20.89 -7.48
C PRO A 25 -4.16 21.71 -8.70
N PRO A 26 -4.21 23.05 -8.63
CA PRO A 26 -4.55 23.86 -9.79
C PRO A 26 -3.50 23.61 -10.86
N MET A 27 -3.85 22.85 -11.89
CA MET A 27 -3.11 22.85 -13.14
C MET A 27 -3.17 24.29 -13.66
N PRO A 28 -2.05 24.97 -13.90
CA PRO A 28 -2.09 26.23 -14.61
C PRO A 28 -2.61 25.91 -16.02
N VAL A 29 -3.78 26.45 -16.36
CA VAL A 29 -4.20 26.58 -17.75
C VAL A 29 -3.10 27.37 -18.46
N ALA A 30 -2.36 26.69 -19.33
CA ALA A 30 -1.27 27.30 -20.08
C ALA A 30 -1.84 28.40 -20.99
N ASN A 31 -1.42 29.63 -20.71
CA ASN A 31 -1.61 30.78 -21.58
C ASN A 31 -0.75 30.60 -22.84
N PRO A 32 -1.27 30.71 -24.07
CA PRO A 32 -0.49 30.45 -25.28
C PRO A 32 0.24 31.73 -25.71
N ALA A 33 1.42 31.99 -25.15
CA ALA A 33 2.48 32.81 -25.75
C ALA A 33 3.64 32.93 -24.76
N SER A 34 4.79 32.36 -25.10
CA SER A 34 6.07 33.07 -25.19
C SER A 34 7.23 32.09 -25.28
N ASP A 35 7.95 32.24 -26.38
CA ASP A 35 9.30 31.80 -26.65
C ASP A 35 10.26 31.91 -25.43
N HIS A 36 11.10 30.88 -25.27
CA HIS A 36 12.55 30.92 -24.98
C HIS A 36 13.13 30.00 -23.88
N VAL A 37 14.22 29.34 -24.32
CA VAL A 37 15.41 28.82 -23.63
C VAL A 37 15.39 27.40 -23.03
N ALA A 38 16.27 26.58 -23.61
CA ALA A 38 16.69 25.27 -23.14
C ALA A 38 17.31 25.31 -21.72
N GLY A 39 16.79 24.48 -20.83
CA GLY A 39 17.34 24.26 -19.51
C GLY A 39 16.83 22.94 -18.93
N PHE A 40 17.75 22.06 -18.55
CA PHE A 40 17.58 20.80 -17.81
C PHE A 40 16.13 20.45 -17.44
N ALA A 41 15.51 19.54 -18.19
CA ALA A 41 14.25 18.95 -17.79
C ALA A 41 14.48 18.18 -16.47
N PRO A 42 13.81 18.52 -15.35
CA PRO A 42 13.70 17.56 -14.27
C PRO A 42 12.95 16.37 -14.85
N THR A 43 13.58 15.20 -14.87
CA THR A 43 12.90 13.96 -15.20
C THR A 43 11.78 13.78 -14.19
N THR A 44 10.56 14.17 -14.56
CA THR A 44 9.32 13.83 -13.88
C THR A 44 9.19 12.32 -14.01
N VAL A 45 9.78 11.59 -13.05
CA VAL A 45 9.54 10.15 -12.91
C VAL A 45 8.07 10.01 -12.54
N SER A 46 7.24 9.77 -13.54
CA SER A 46 5.82 9.53 -13.38
C SER A 46 5.65 8.32 -12.45
N PRO A 47 4.93 8.41 -11.30
CA PRO A 47 4.76 7.30 -10.37
C PRO A 47 3.98 6.12 -10.97
N ALA A 48 3.49 6.26 -12.21
CA ALA A 48 2.74 5.26 -12.95
C ALA A 48 3.58 4.12 -13.54
N SER A 49 4.92 4.14 -13.42
CA SER A 49 5.81 3.07 -13.91
C SER A 49 6.49 2.29 -12.78
N LEU A 50 5.88 2.23 -11.59
CA LEU A 50 6.22 1.15 -10.67
C LEU A 50 5.50 -0.12 -11.18
N PRO A 51 6.21 -1.20 -11.53
CA PRO A 51 5.56 -2.47 -11.83
C PRO A 51 4.62 -2.80 -10.67
N PRO A 52 3.43 -3.38 -10.91
CA PRO A 52 2.54 -3.76 -9.83
C PRO A 52 3.37 -4.64 -8.90
N ALA A 53 3.66 -4.14 -7.69
CA ALA A 53 4.47 -4.85 -6.72
C ALA A 53 3.77 -6.19 -6.51
N THR A 54 4.32 -7.23 -7.13
CA THR A 54 3.73 -8.55 -7.10
C THR A 54 3.99 -9.01 -5.68
N VAL A 55 2.96 -8.92 -4.85
CA VAL A 55 3.06 -9.37 -3.46
C VAL A 55 3.46 -10.84 -3.53
N PRO A 56 4.63 -11.23 -3.01
CA PRO A 56 5.06 -12.62 -3.09
C PRO A 56 4.02 -13.52 -2.44
N GLU A 57 3.92 -14.75 -2.95
CA GLU A 57 2.93 -15.71 -2.46
C GLU A 57 3.14 -15.92 -0.96
N VAL A 58 2.05 -15.99 -0.20
CA VAL A 58 2.11 -16.12 1.26
C VAL A 58 2.94 -17.34 1.67
N ARG A 59 2.85 -18.41 0.88
CA ARG A 59 3.63 -19.63 1.06
C ARG A 59 5.13 -19.38 0.93
N ASP A 60 5.56 -18.64 -0.07
CA ASP A 60 6.98 -18.34 -0.30
C ASP A 60 7.56 -17.52 0.85
N LEU A 61 6.81 -16.51 1.32
CA LEU A 61 7.19 -15.71 2.47
C LEU A 61 7.37 -16.56 3.72
N ARG A 62 6.42 -17.45 3.98
CA ARG A 62 6.49 -18.38 5.12
C ARG A 62 7.67 -19.33 5.01
N GLN A 63 7.90 -19.90 3.83
CA GLN A 63 9.00 -20.84 3.59
C GLN A 63 10.37 -20.16 3.75
N ARG A 64 10.51 -18.93 3.24
CA ARG A 64 11.73 -18.10 3.45
C ARG A 64 11.98 -17.83 4.92
N ALA A 65 10.92 -17.61 5.70
CA ALA A 65 11.00 -17.44 7.15
C ALA A 65 11.25 -18.76 7.91
N ARG A 66 11.23 -19.91 7.22
CA ARG A 66 11.37 -21.27 7.81
C ARG A 66 10.33 -21.57 8.89
N LEU A 67 9.11 -21.09 8.70
CA LEU A 67 8.01 -21.28 9.64
C LEU A 67 6.98 -22.29 9.11
N THR A 68 6.38 -23.04 10.03
CA THR A 68 5.15 -23.79 9.78
C THR A 68 3.97 -22.83 9.59
N GLN A 69 2.85 -23.32 9.03
CA GLN A 69 1.64 -22.49 8.88
C GLN A 69 1.13 -21.98 10.22
N ILE A 70 1.24 -22.79 11.28
CA ILE A 70 0.80 -22.45 12.63
C ILE A 70 1.68 -21.34 13.21
N GLU A 71 3.00 -21.46 13.15
CA GLU A 71 3.93 -20.45 13.66
C GLU A 71 3.80 -19.13 12.89
N PHE A 72 3.68 -19.19 11.56
CA PHE A 72 3.50 -18.01 10.74
C PHE A 72 2.18 -17.29 11.06
N ALA A 73 1.10 -18.05 11.22
CA ALA A 73 -0.19 -17.51 11.63
C ALA A 73 -0.13 -16.85 13.02
N ALA A 74 0.53 -17.51 13.98
CA ALA A 74 0.71 -17.01 15.34
C ALA A 74 1.48 -15.67 15.35
N ARG A 75 2.61 -15.57 14.63
CA ARG A 75 3.38 -14.33 14.55
C ARG A 75 2.60 -13.18 13.92
N LEU A 76 1.75 -13.47 12.93
CA LEU A 76 0.91 -12.48 12.28
C LEU A 76 -0.36 -12.13 13.05
N GLY A 77 -0.67 -12.84 14.14
CA GLY A 77 -1.90 -12.64 14.91
C GLY A 77 -3.17 -12.99 14.12
N VAL A 78 -3.11 -13.96 13.21
CA VAL A 78 -4.26 -14.42 12.41
C VAL A 78 -4.54 -15.91 12.63
N PRO A 79 -5.79 -16.38 12.44
CA PRO A 79 -6.08 -17.81 12.48
C PRO A 79 -5.30 -18.58 11.41
N VAL A 80 -4.83 -19.80 11.72
CA VAL A 80 -4.12 -20.68 10.77
C VAL A 80 -4.93 -20.95 9.49
N GLU A 81 -6.26 -21.02 9.61
CA GLU A 81 -7.17 -21.18 8.49
C GLU A 81 -7.11 -19.99 7.51
N THR A 82 -6.77 -18.78 7.99
CA THR A 82 -6.56 -17.60 7.14
C THR A 82 -5.33 -17.79 6.25
N ILE A 83 -4.21 -18.23 6.84
CA ILE A 83 -2.97 -18.54 6.09
C ILE A 83 -3.23 -19.65 5.09
N ARG A 84 -3.92 -20.72 5.51
CA ARG A 84 -4.30 -21.82 4.61
C ARG A 84 -5.14 -21.35 3.42
N ASN A 85 -6.13 -20.50 3.66
CA ASN A 85 -6.98 -19.96 2.59
C ASN A 85 -6.21 -19.05 1.63
N TRP A 86 -5.18 -18.33 2.11
CA TRP A 86 -4.31 -17.53 1.26
C TRP A 86 -3.35 -18.39 0.43
N GLU A 87 -2.65 -19.35 1.04
CA GLU A 87 -1.73 -20.25 0.33
C GLU A 87 -2.44 -21.19 -0.65
N GLN A 88 -3.71 -21.49 -0.43
CA GLN A 88 -4.54 -22.28 -1.35
C GLN A 88 -5.23 -21.42 -2.42
N GLY A 89 -5.07 -20.10 -2.40
CA GLY A 89 -5.72 -19.18 -3.34
C GLY A 89 -7.24 -19.04 -3.18
N LYS A 90 -7.84 -19.65 -2.15
CA LYS A 90 -9.29 -19.53 -1.85
C LYS A 90 -9.69 -18.10 -1.50
N ARG A 91 -8.77 -17.35 -0.90
CA ARG A 91 -8.91 -15.92 -0.60
C ARG A 91 -7.57 -15.22 -0.84
N ALA A 92 -7.61 -13.94 -1.21
CA ALA A 92 -6.42 -13.11 -1.28
C ALA A 92 -6.27 -12.24 -0.02
N PRO A 93 -5.05 -11.95 0.45
CA PRO A 93 -4.82 -10.94 1.48
C PRO A 93 -5.23 -9.55 0.98
N ARG A 94 -5.85 -8.75 1.85
CA ARG A 94 -6.36 -7.41 1.51
C ARG A 94 -6.01 -6.40 2.59
N GLY A 95 -6.04 -5.12 2.23
CA GLY A 95 -5.87 -4.01 3.17
C GLY A 95 -4.57 -4.15 3.99
N PRO A 96 -4.64 -4.04 5.33
CA PRO A 96 -3.47 -4.12 6.21
C PRO A 96 -2.66 -5.41 6.05
N ALA A 97 -3.31 -6.56 5.83
CA ALA A 97 -2.60 -7.83 5.65
C ALA A 97 -1.69 -7.81 4.41
N ARG A 98 -2.16 -7.20 3.30
CA ARG A 98 -1.36 -7.09 2.09
C ARG A 98 -0.14 -6.17 2.30
N ALA A 99 -0.33 -5.07 3.03
CA ALA A 99 0.76 -4.17 3.38
C ALA A 99 1.79 -4.88 4.27
N LEU A 100 1.35 -5.60 5.31
CA LEU A 100 2.22 -6.35 6.20
C LEU A 100 3.05 -7.40 5.44
N LEU A 101 2.41 -8.18 4.57
CA LEU A 101 3.11 -9.18 3.73
C LEU A 101 4.14 -8.54 2.78
N ALA A 102 3.84 -7.36 2.23
CA ALA A 102 4.80 -6.62 1.43
C ALA A 102 6.02 -6.16 2.26
N VAL A 103 5.82 -5.72 3.50
CA VAL A 103 6.94 -5.37 4.40
C VAL A 103 7.76 -6.61 4.76
N ILE A 104 7.10 -7.74 5.07
CA ILE A 104 7.76 -9.03 5.36
C ILE A 104 8.61 -9.50 4.17
N ALA A 105 8.15 -9.25 2.94
CA ALA A 105 8.94 -9.58 1.74
C ALA A 105 10.31 -8.90 1.70
N HIS A 106 10.39 -7.68 2.24
CA HIS A 106 11.58 -6.83 2.22
C HIS A 106 12.43 -6.99 3.48
N ALA A 107 11.81 -7.08 4.65
CA ALA A 107 12.49 -7.10 5.95
C ALA A 107 11.85 -8.09 6.94
N PRO A 108 11.92 -9.41 6.69
CA PRO A 108 11.23 -10.41 7.50
C PRO A 108 11.72 -10.45 8.96
N GLU A 109 13.04 -10.42 9.17
CA GLU A 109 13.66 -10.46 10.51
C GLU A 109 13.19 -9.30 11.39
N THR A 110 13.20 -8.08 10.84
CA THR A 110 12.76 -6.87 11.55
C THR A 110 11.28 -6.94 11.92
N VAL A 111 10.43 -7.38 10.99
CA VAL A 111 9.00 -7.48 11.25
C VAL A 111 8.71 -8.52 12.32
N PHE A 112 9.28 -9.71 12.25
CA PHE A 112 9.02 -10.75 13.26
C PHE A 112 9.56 -10.36 14.64
N ALA A 113 10.76 -9.77 14.71
CA ALA A 113 11.28 -9.25 15.97
C ALA A 113 10.36 -8.19 16.60
N ALA A 114 9.75 -7.32 15.78
CA ALA A 114 8.79 -6.33 16.25
C ALA A 114 7.47 -6.96 16.74
N LEU A 115 6.98 -7.99 16.05
CA LEU A 115 5.74 -8.70 16.40
C LEU A 115 5.90 -9.55 17.67
N ASP A 116 7.03 -10.25 17.83
CA ASP A 116 7.30 -11.09 19.01
C ASP A 116 7.35 -10.27 20.31
N ARG A 117 7.86 -9.02 20.25
CA ARG A 117 7.88 -8.10 21.39
C ARG A 117 6.47 -7.68 21.85
N HIS A 118 5.49 -7.70 20.95
CA HIS A 118 4.13 -7.27 21.25
C HIS A 118 3.23 -8.41 21.75
N ILE A 119 3.54 -9.65 21.39
CA ILE A 119 2.78 -10.83 21.85
C ILE A 119 3.19 -11.26 23.27
N ALA A 120 4.41 -10.92 23.71
CA ALA A 120 4.94 -11.28 25.02
C ALA A 120 4.61 -10.27 26.16
N GLY A 121 3.92 -9.17 25.86
CA GLY A 121 3.52 -8.14 26.83
C GLY A 121 2.01 -8.07 27.01
#